data_AF-A0A223I053-F1
#
_entry.id   AF-A0A223I053-F1
#
_cell.length_a   1.000
_cell.length_b   1.000
_cell.length_c   1.000
_cell.angle_alpha   90.00
_cell.angle_beta   90.00
_cell.angle_gamma   90.00
#
_symmetry.space_group_name_H-M   'P 1'
#
loop_
_entity.id
_entity.type
_entity.pdbx_description
1 polymer ?
#
loop_
_entity_poly.entity_id
_entity_poly.type
_entity_poly.pdbx_seq_one_letter_code
_entity_poly.pdbx_strand_id
1 'polypeptide(L)'
;MIIKDYIFYGDEMIMKIKEDFVNKMRFLLKDDFEKFMREYEKEPYRGLRVNTLKISADEFLRISPFKLVSVPWCDTGFYYDQNDKPGKHYYHDAGLFYIQEPSAMAVVEALNPVPGDIVLDLSAAPGGKSTHIASKLNGEGLLVSNEINSKRVKVLAENIERMGIRNAVILNESPEKLEKTFKDYFDKILVDAPCSGEGMFRKDETARDEWSLENVLSCAYRQKKIVDSASCMLKPGGIMVYSTCTFSPEENEGVIDHFLKNHSDFELIEIYKHEGFDNGHSEWVNGCSDLRKCVRLWPHLLKGEGHFIAKLRKNGIYDKSSNSKVKFKQRKGFVDKLFYDFIDNYLNIDVEKLNLQKIGDHVYHVPEETMDLSGIKVYRCGFDLGQLKKGRFEPSHWLAMALKKDETKRIYNLRANEIESYIHGETLNIDIDDGWVLLLIDGYSIGWGRAVKGVLKNYYPKGLRK
;
A
#
# COMPACT_ATOMS: atom_id res chain seq x y z
N MET A 1 28.87 8.63 -22.00
CA MET A 1 30.22 8.39 -21.43
C MET A 1 30.16 8.62 -19.94
N ILE A 2 30.80 7.78 -19.11
CA ILE A 2 30.81 7.97 -17.65
C ILE A 2 32.18 8.54 -17.24
N ILE A 3 32.22 9.70 -16.58
CA ILE A 3 33.46 10.32 -16.05
C ILE A 3 33.21 10.77 -14.61
N LYS A 4 34.05 10.33 -13.66
CA LYS A 4 34.11 10.82 -12.26
C LYS A 4 32.74 11.06 -11.60
N ASP A 5 31.94 10.01 -11.47
CA ASP A 5 30.58 10.04 -10.89
C ASP A 5 29.46 10.66 -11.74
N TYR A 6 29.67 10.88 -13.05
CA TYR A 6 28.65 11.51 -13.90
C TYR A 6 28.41 10.73 -15.19
N ILE A 7 27.13 10.59 -15.56
CA ILE A 7 26.67 10.17 -16.88
C ILE A 7 26.64 11.40 -17.79
N PHE A 8 27.35 11.33 -18.91
CA PHE A 8 27.32 12.31 -19.98
C PHE A 8 26.70 11.76 -21.26
N TYR A 9 25.92 12.58 -21.95
CA TYR A 9 25.52 12.37 -23.35
C TYR A 9 26.18 13.45 -24.21
N GLY A 10 27.11 13.06 -25.07
CA GLY A 10 28.05 14.03 -25.66
C GLY A 10 28.88 14.72 -24.57
N ASP A 11 28.84 16.06 -24.55
CA ASP A 11 29.54 16.91 -23.58
C ASP A 11 28.65 17.37 -22.41
N GLU A 12 27.36 17.01 -22.38
CA GLU A 12 26.41 17.43 -21.33
C GLU A 12 26.28 16.40 -20.21
N MET A 13 26.36 16.87 -18.96
CA MET A 13 26.16 16.07 -17.76
C MET A 13 24.67 15.83 -17.52
N ILE A 14 24.21 14.59 -17.65
CA ILE A 14 22.79 14.22 -17.53
C ILE A 14 22.43 13.75 -16.12
N MET A 15 23.32 13.03 -15.44
CA MET A 15 23.03 12.51 -14.10
C MET A 15 24.30 12.26 -13.29
N LYS A 16 24.24 12.58 -12.00
CA LYS A 16 25.28 12.20 -11.02
C LYS A 16 24.99 10.81 -10.46
N ILE A 17 25.91 9.87 -10.64
CA ILE A 17 25.86 8.48 -10.14
C ILE A 17 27.25 8.08 -9.65
N LYS A 18 27.35 7.57 -8.42
CA LYS A 18 28.64 7.22 -7.80
C LYS A 18 29.40 6.13 -8.56
N GLU A 19 30.70 6.29 -8.71
CA GLU A 19 31.61 5.39 -9.43
C GLU A 19 31.59 3.97 -8.86
N ASP A 20 31.50 3.83 -7.53
CA ASP A 20 31.37 2.53 -6.86
C ASP A 20 30.12 1.77 -7.33
N PHE A 21 29.00 2.46 -7.53
CA PHE A 21 27.77 1.84 -8.06
C PHE A 21 28.00 1.38 -9.50
N VAL A 22 28.57 2.25 -10.33
CA VAL A 22 28.86 1.96 -11.75
C VAL A 22 29.77 0.74 -11.88
N ASN A 23 30.86 0.69 -11.12
CA ASN A 23 31.83 -0.41 -11.15
C ASN A 23 31.20 -1.71 -10.66
N LYS A 24 30.40 -1.66 -9.59
CA LYS A 24 29.64 -2.80 -9.09
C LYS A 24 28.66 -3.34 -10.14
N MET A 25 27.85 -2.48 -10.75
CA MET A 25 26.87 -2.90 -11.75
C MET A 25 27.54 -3.42 -13.02
N ARG A 26 28.69 -2.86 -13.43
CA ARG A 26 29.49 -3.38 -14.56
C ARG A 26 29.97 -4.81 -14.31
N PHE A 27 30.45 -5.08 -13.10
CA PHE A 27 30.89 -6.42 -12.72
C PHE A 27 29.73 -7.43 -12.72
N LEU A 28 28.57 -7.03 -12.19
CA LEU A 28 27.39 -7.91 -12.09
C LEU A 28 26.74 -8.20 -13.45
N LEU A 29 26.49 -7.15 -14.25
CA LEU A 29 25.69 -7.25 -15.47
C LEU A 29 26.50 -7.61 -16.72
N LYS A 30 27.83 -7.43 -16.71
CA LYS A 30 28.72 -7.79 -17.82
C LYS A 30 28.21 -7.24 -19.15
N ASP A 31 27.80 -8.10 -20.08
CA ASP A 31 27.36 -7.74 -21.43
C ASP A 31 26.06 -6.90 -21.44
N ASP A 32 25.24 -6.99 -20.39
CA ASP A 32 24.00 -6.21 -20.26
C ASP A 32 24.19 -4.85 -19.57
N PHE A 33 25.40 -4.57 -19.05
CA PHE A 33 25.70 -3.33 -18.34
C PHE A 33 25.40 -2.08 -19.18
N GLU A 34 25.83 -2.05 -20.45
CA GLU A 34 25.61 -0.89 -21.31
C GLU A 34 24.13 -0.66 -21.62
N LYS A 35 23.32 -1.73 -21.70
CA LYS A 35 21.86 -1.62 -21.88
C LYS A 35 21.21 -1.05 -20.62
N PHE A 36 21.63 -1.52 -19.45
CA PHE A 36 21.18 -1.02 -18.16
C PHE A 36 21.49 0.49 -17.99
N MET A 37 22.72 0.90 -18.29
CA MET A 37 23.11 2.31 -18.12
C MET A 37 22.35 3.26 -19.05
N ARG A 38 21.96 2.83 -20.25
CA ARG A 38 21.14 3.64 -21.17
C ARG A 38 19.74 3.95 -20.63
N GLU A 39 19.21 3.18 -19.67
CA GLU A 39 17.90 3.50 -19.08
C GLU A 39 17.94 4.76 -18.21
N TYR A 40 19.11 5.12 -17.68
CA TYR A 40 19.28 6.36 -16.91
C TYR A 40 19.20 7.63 -17.78
N GLU A 41 19.32 7.49 -19.10
CA GLU A 41 19.10 8.57 -20.07
C GLU A 41 17.61 8.75 -20.43
N LYS A 42 16.74 7.84 -19.96
CA LYS A 42 15.30 7.84 -20.27
C LYS A 42 14.47 8.28 -19.08
N GLU A 43 13.33 8.91 -19.38
CA GLU A 43 12.32 9.25 -18.38
C GLU A 43 11.76 8.02 -17.65
N PRO A 44 11.53 8.11 -16.32
CA PRO A 44 11.07 6.99 -15.50
C PRO A 44 9.63 6.58 -15.85
N TYR A 45 9.35 5.28 -15.86
CA TYR A 45 8.02 4.77 -16.12
C TYR A 45 7.07 5.13 -14.98
N ARG A 46 5.87 5.58 -15.36
CA ARG A 46 4.82 5.95 -14.41
C ARG A 46 3.64 5.01 -14.55
N GLY A 47 3.08 4.63 -13.41
CA GLY A 47 1.95 3.72 -13.34
C GLY A 47 0.90 4.17 -12.34
N LEU A 48 -0.33 3.76 -12.59
CA LEU A 48 -1.42 3.80 -11.64
C LEU A 48 -2.06 2.42 -11.55
N ARG A 49 -2.70 2.15 -10.42
CA ARG A 49 -3.40 0.90 -10.14
C ARG A 49 -4.82 1.20 -9.72
N VAL A 50 -5.79 0.63 -10.42
CA VAL A 50 -7.21 0.83 -10.18
C VAL A 50 -7.61 0.26 -8.82
N ASN A 51 -8.45 1.01 -8.10
CA ASN A 51 -9.03 0.57 -6.85
C ASN A 51 -10.31 -0.24 -7.09
N THR A 52 -10.17 -1.56 -7.14
CA THR A 52 -11.30 -2.48 -7.37
C THR A 52 -12.34 -2.50 -6.26
N LEU A 53 -12.08 -1.89 -5.10
CA LEU A 53 -13.09 -1.69 -4.06
C LEU A 53 -14.17 -0.67 -4.49
N LYS A 54 -13.82 0.24 -5.40
CA LYS A 54 -14.71 1.31 -5.89
C LYS A 54 -15.17 1.09 -7.32
N ILE A 55 -14.27 0.68 -8.21
CA ILE A 55 -14.50 0.65 -9.65
C ILE A 55 -13.74 -0.51 -10.30
N SER A 56 -14.38 -1.22 -11.23
CA SER A 56 -13.68 -2.25 -12.04
C SER A 56 -12.67 -1.60 -12.99
N ALA A 57 -11.61 -2.32 -13.36
CA ALA A 57 -10.62 -1.83 -14.32
C ALA A 57 -11.25 -1.41 -15.66
N ASP A 58 -12.18 -2.21 -16.20
CA ASP A 58 -12.88 -1.90 -17.46
C ASP A 58 -13.69 -0.60 -17.39
N GLU A 59 -14.46 -0.40 -16.31
CA GLU A 59 -15.20 0.84 -16.10
C GLU A 59 -14.27 2.05 -15.93
N PHE A 60 -13.14 1.88 -15.23
CA PHE A 60 -12.15 2.96 -15.12
C PHE A 60 -11.55 3.33 -16.47
N LEU A 61 -11.23 2.36 -17.32
CA LEU A 61 -10.75 2.62 -18.68
C LEU A 61 -11.76 3.39 -19.54
N ARG A 62 -13.06 3.17 -19.33
CA ARG A 62 -14.12 3.90 -20.05
C ARG A 62 -14.21 5.37 -19.66
N ILE A 63 -13.98 5.69 -18.38
CA ILE A 63 -14.12 7.06 -17.85
C ILE A 63 -12.78 7.80 -17.71
N SER A 64 -11.65 7.10 -17.83
CA SER A 64 -10.33 7.65 -17.60
C SER A 64 -10.05 8.80 -18.58
N PRO A 65 -9.65 9.99 -18.08
CA PRO A 65 -9.21 11.08 -18.94
C PRO A 65 -7.78 10.87 -19.47
N PHE A 66 -7.07 9.84 -18.98
CA PHE A 66 -5.68 9.56 -19.31
C PHE A 66 -5.55 8.48 -20.38
N LYS A 67 -4.47 8.53 -21.15
CA LYS A 67 -4.11 7.45 -22.06
C LYS A 67 -3.42 6.34 -21.28
N LEU A 68 -4.09 5.20 -21.16
CA LEU A 68 -3.65 4.07 -20.33
C LEU A 68 -3.23 2.88 -21.19
N VAL A 69 -2.14 2.24 -20.77
CA VAL A 69 -1.64 0.99 -21.36
C VAL A 69 -1.44 -0.02 -20.24
N SER A 70 -1.93 -1.25 -20.40
CA SER A 70 -1.87 -2.26 -19.34
C SER A 70 -0.45 -2.61 -18.93
N VAL A 71 -0.25 -2.85 -17.63
CA VAL A 71 0.97 -3.42 -17.06
C VAL A 71 0.87 -4.95 -17.16
N PRO A 72 1.80 -5.65 -17.85
CA PRO A 72 1.63 -7.07 -18.19
C PRO A 72 1.50 -8.04 -17.01
N TRP A 73 1.95 -7.63 -15.83
CA TRP A 73 1.97 -8.44 -14.61
C TRP A 73 0.97 -7.99 -13.56
N CYS A 74 0.09 -7.04 -13.87
CA CYS A 74 -0.97 -6.61 -12.94
C CYS A 74 -2.20 -6.16 -13.73
N ASP A 75 -3.26 -6.96 -13.72
CA ASP A 75 -4.50 -6.70 -14.48
C ASP A 75 -5.22 -5.41 -14.09
N THR A 76 -4.91 -4.86 -12.92
CA THR A 76 -5.45 -3.58 -12.44
C THR A 76 -4.45 -2.42 -12.60
N GLY A 77 -3.26 -2.70 -13.13
CA GLY A 77 -2.17 -1.75 -13.30
C GLY A 77 -2.09 -1.20 -14.72
N PHE A 78 -1.85 0.10 -14.85
CA PHE A 78 -1.73 0.78 -16.13
C PHE A 78 -0.58 1.79 -16.10
N TYR A 79 0.20 1.82 -17.19
CA TYR A 79 1.07 2.93 -17.53
C TYR A 79 0.24 4.15 -17.94
N TYR A 80 0.76 5.35 -17.65
CA TYR A 80 0.20 6.62 -18.13
C TYR A 80 1.30 7.53 -18.70
N ASP A 81 0.91 8.53 -19.50
CA ASP A 81 1.86 9.42 -20.19
C ASP A 81 2.59 10.36 -19.23
N GLN A 82 3.84 10.75 -19.55
CA GLN A 82 4.63 11.66 -18.71
C GLN A 82 3.96 13.03 -18.49
N ASN A 83 3.16 13.48 -19.47
CA ASN A 83 2.46 14.76 -19.43
C ASN A 83 1.20 14.72 -18.56
N ASP A 84 0.65 13.53 -18.32
CA ASP A 84 -0.52 13.37 -17.47
C ASP A 84 -0.18 13.62 -16.00
N LYS A 85 -1.11 14.25 -15.28
CA LYS A 85 -0.97 14.58 -13.86
C LYS A 85 -2.09 13.93 -13.03
N PRO A 86 -2.16 12.58 -13.00
CA PRO A 86 -3.28 11.88 -12.35
C PRO A 86 -3.43 12.23 -10.87
N GLY A 87 -2.35 12.57 -10.17
CA GLY A 87 -2.41 12.98 -8.75
C GLY A 87 -3.10 14.33 -8.52
N LYS A 88 -3.30 15.14 -9.57
CA LYS A 88 -4.04 16.41 -9.51
C LYS A 88 -5.50 16.25 -9.92
N HIS A 89 -5.90 15.10 -10.46
CA HIS A 89 -7.27 14.86 -10.90
C HIS A 89 -8.16 14.43 -9.72
N TYR A 90 -9.41 14.87 -9.72
CA TYR A 90 -10.34 14.56 -8.63
C TYR A 90 -10.65 13.06 -8.49
N TYR A 91 -10.41 12.24 -9.52
CA TYR A 91 -10.45 10.76 -9.40
C TYR A 91 -9.39 10.19 -8.46
N HIS A 92 -8.24 10.85 -8.33
CA HIS A 92 -7.26 10.50 -7.32
C HIS A 92 -7.79 10.84 -5.92
N ASP A 93 -8.39 12.03 -5.75
CA ASP A 93 -9.01 12.46 -4.49
C ASP A 93 -10.18 11.53 -4.10
N ALA A 94 -10.97 11.08 -5.08
CA ALA A 94 -12.04 10.09 -4.91
C ALA A 94 -11.51 8.66 -4.66
N GLY A 95 -10.20 8.43 -4.71
CA GLY A 95 -9.59 7.12 -4.43
C GLY A 95 -9.90 6.05 -5.48
N LEU A 96 -10.14 6.43 -6.73
CA LEU A 96 -10.42 5.47 -7.81
C LEU A 96 -9.18 4.69 -8.25
N PHE A 97 -7.99 5.21 -7.95
CA PHE A 97 -6.72 4.55 -8.21
C PHE A 97 -5.64 5.01 -7.22
N TYR A 98 -4.55 4.26 -7.19
CA TYR A 98 -3.30 4.59 -6.51
C TYR A 98 -2.20 4.81 -7.55
N ILE A 99 -1.37 5.85 -7.40
CA ILE A 99 -0.20 6.04 -8.27
C ILE A 99 0.92 5.15 -7.75
N GLN A 100 1.24 4.08 -8.49
CA GLN A 100 2.21 3.07 -8.09
C GLN A 100 3.16 2.81 -9.24
N GLU A 101 4.45 2.72 -8.94
CA GLU A 101 5.45 2.37 -9.94
C GLU A 101 5.19 0.92 -10.46
N PRO A 102 5.24 0.68 -11.79
CA PRO A 102 4.87 -0.60 -12.39
C PRO A 102 5.57 -1.83 -11.80
N SER A 103 6.89 -1.81 -11.61
CA SER A 103 7.63 -2.96 -11.06
C SER A 103 7.22 -3.27 -9.61
N ALA A 104 6.87 -2.24 -8.82
CA ALA A 104 6.34 -2.41 -7.46
C ALA A 104 4.98 -3.11 -7.39
N MET A 105 4.20 -3.14 -8.48
CA MET A 105 2.91 -3.83 -8.53
C MET A 105 3.07 -5.36 -8.48
N ALA A 106 4.16 -5.90 -9.05
CA ALA A 106 4.44 -7.33 -9.09
C ALA A 106 4.61 -7.97 -7.69
N VAL A 107 4.99 -7.17 -6.69
CA VAL A 107 5.22 -7.62 -5.32
C VAL A 107 3.96 -8.23 -4.70
N VAL A 108 2.83 -7.54 -4.81
CA VAL A 108 1.56 -8.01 -4.22
C VAL A 108 0.92 -9.10 -5.08
N GLU A 109 1.16 -9.07 -6.39
CA GLU A 109 0.77 -10.17 -7.28
C GLU A 109 1.51 -11.46 -6.92
N ALA A 110 2.80 -11.38 -6.56
CA ALA A 110 3.55 -12.52 -6.04
C ALA A 110 3.01 -12.99 -4.67
N LEU A 111 2.61 -12.08 -3.78
CA LEU A 111 2.02 -12.41 -2.48
C LEU A 111 0.69 -13.14 -2.63
N ASN A 112 -0.11 -12.73 -3.63
CA ASN A 112 -1.42 -13.27 -3.97
C ASN A 112 -2.38 -13.40 -2.75
N PRO A 113 -2.68 -12.30 -2.04
CA PRO A 113 -3.69 -12.30 -1.00
C PRO A 113 -5.09 -12.58 -1.59
N VAL A 114 -5.90 -13.31 -0.85
CA VAL A 114 -7.28 -13.69 -1.22
C VAL A 114 -8.26 -13.28 -0.12
N PRO A 115 -9.54 -13.04 -0.45
CA PRO A 115 -10.56 -12.73 0.54
C PRO A 115 -10.54 -13.68 1.75
N GLY A 116 -10.55 -13.11 2.96
CA GLY A 116 -10.52 -13.85 4.22
C GLY A 116 -9.12 -14.08 4.82
N ASP A 117 -8.02 -13.79 4.10
CA ASP A 117 -6.68 -13.83 4.68
C ASP A 117 -6.49 -12.78 5.79
N ILE A 118 -5.67 -13.11 6.78
CA ILE A 118 -5.08 -12.15 7.71
C ILE A 118 -3.68 -11.80 7.22
N VAL A 119 -3.49 -10.58 6.71
CA VAL A 119 -2.27 -10.13 6.02
C VAL A 119 -1.57 -9.02 6.78
N LEU A 120 -0.24 -9.14 6.94
CA LEU A 120 0.62 -8.07 7.44
C LEU A 120 1.38 -7.40 6.29
N ASP A 121 1.29 -6.08 6.19
CA ASP A 121 2.27 -5.25 5.49
C ASP A 121 3.18 -4.59 6.54
N LEU A 122 4.41 -5.10 6.67
CA LEU A 122 5.28 -4.78 7.82
C LEU A 122 5.96 -3.41 7.70
N SER A 123 6.10 -2.87 6.49
CA SER A 123 6.76 -1.59 6.18
C SER A 123 5.90 -0.81 5.17
N ALA A 124 4.72 -0.44 5.64
CA ALA A 124 3.57 -0.15 4.79
C ALA A 124 3.57 1.24 4.13
N ALA A 125 4.21 2.27 4.72
CA ALA A 125 4.08 3.62 4.14
C ALA A 125 4.86 3.75 2.82
N PRO A 126 4.34 4.50 1.84
CA PRO A 126 3.15 5.36 1.92
C PRO A 126 1.79 4.66 1.70
N GLY A 127 1.75 3.34 1.51
CA GLY A 127 0.50 2.55 1.41
C GLY A 127 0.21 1.93 0.05
N GLY A 128 1.12 2.03 -0.93
CA GLY A 128 0.89 1.47 -2.27
C GLY A 128 0.65 -0.04 -2.25
N LYS A 129 1.46 -0.77 -1.50
CA LYS A 129 1.32 -2.23 -1.36
C LYS A 129 0.16 -2.60 -0.43
N SER A 130 -0.04 -1.89 0.67
CA SER A 130 -1.18 -2.10 1.59
C SER A 130 -2.53 -1.91 0.89
N THR A 131 -2.67 -0.85 0.08
CA THR A 131 -3.90 -0.61 -0.69
C THR A 131 -4.10 -1.65 -1.79
N HIS A 132 -3.02 -2.27 -2.29
CA HIS A 132 -3.12 -3.37 -3.25
C HIS A 132 -3.57 -4.65 -2.58
N ILE A 133 -3.02 -4.97 -1.41
CA ILE A 133 -3.49 -6.06 -0.58
C ILE A 133 -4.98 -5.88 -0.27
N ALA A 134 -5.41 -4.69 0.17
CA ALA A 134 -6.81 -4.42 0.49
C ALA A 134 -7.75 -4.62 -0.71
N SER A 135 -7.35 -4.17 -1.91
CA SER A 135 -8.12 -4.40 -3.15
C SER A 135 -8.32 -5.90 -3.43
N LYS A 136 -7.31 -6.72 -3.19
CA LYS A 136 -7.35 -8.18 -3.40
C LYS A 136 -8.13 -8.92 -2.30
N LEU A 137 -8.07 -8.44 -1.06
CA LEU A 137 -8.89 -8.94 0.06
C LEU A 137 -10.39 -8.65 -0.13
N ASN A 138 -10.73 -7.65 -0.94
CA ASN A 138 -12.12 -7.28 -1.27
C ASN A 138 -13.02 -7.05 -0.03
N GLY A 139 -12.44 -6.48 1.03
CA GLY A 139 -13.16 -6.18 2.28
C GLY A 139 -13.37 -7.37 3.22
N GLU A 140 -12.84 -8.55 2.90
CA GLU A 140 -12.90 -9.74 3.75
C GLU A 140 -11.53 -10.05 4.39
N GLY A 141 -11.53 -10.62 5.58
CA GLY A 141 -10.31 -10.83 6.36
C GLY A 141 -9.75 -9.52 6.94
N LEU A 142 -8.46 -9.49 7.24
CA LEU A 142 -7.83 -8.38 7.95
C LEU A 142 -6.50 -7.96 7.30
N LEU A 143 -6.37 -6.68 7.02
CA LEU A 143 -5.09 -6.04 6.71
C LEU A 143 -4.51 -5.35 7.95
N VAL A 144 -3.33 -5.76 8.39
CA VAL A 144 -2.52 -5.02 9.36
C VAL A 144 -1.41 -4.31 8.60
N SER A 145 -1.39 -2.97 8.66
CA SER A 145 -0.37 -2.13 8.02
C SER A 145 0.48 -1.46 9.09
N ASN A 146 1.76 -1.80 9.14
CA ASN A 146 2.71 -1.25 10.10
C ASN A 146 3.67 -0.27 9.42
N GLU A 147 3.90 0.88 10.03
CA GLU A 147 4.97 1.81 9.63
C GLU A 147 5.70 2.25 10.89
N ILE A 148 7.00 1.99 11.00
CA ILE A 148 7.79 2.35 12.18
C ILE A 148 8.00 3.87 12.33
N ASN A 149 8.10 4.60 11.21
CA ASN A 149 8.33 6.03 11.18
C ASN A 149 7.04 6.81 11.46
N SER A 150 7.01 7.49 12.60
CA SER A 150 5.86 8.27 13.08
C SER A 150 5.43 9.43 12.16
N LYS A 151 6.32 9.91 11.27
CA LYS A 151 5.96 10.93 10.27
C LYS A 151 5.27 10.31 9.06
N ARG A 152 5.69 9.10 8.65
CA ARG A 152 5.16 8.40 7.47
C ARG A 152 3.84 7.67 7.73
N VAL A 153 3.57 7.27 8.97
CA VAL A 153 2.31 6.58 9.33
C VAL A 153 1.07 7.45 9.06
N LYS A 154 1.19 8.78 9.13
CA LYS A 154 0.10 9.70 8.78
C LYS A 154 -0.26 9.56 7.28
N VAL A 155 0.74 9.55 6.40
CA VAL A 155 0.55 9.41 4.95
C VAL A 155 -0.06 8.04 4.60
N LEU A 156 0.39 6.99 5.29
CA LEU A 156 -0.21 5.66 5.18
C LEU A 156 -1.70 5.71 5.54
N ALA A 157 -2.06 6.30 6.68
CA ALA A 157 -3.45 6.39 7.10
C ALA A 157 -4.33 7.20 6.15
N GLU A 158 -3.84 8.34 5.66
CA GLU A 158 -4.54 9.15 4.65
C GLU A 158 -4.80 8.36 3.36
N ASN A 159 -3.85 7.52 2.92
CA ASN A 159 -4.06 6.66 1.75
C ASN A 159 -5.02 5.50 2.02
N ILE A 160 -4.97 4.88 3.21
CA ILE A 160 -5.93 3.84 3.59
C ILE A 160 -7.37 4.39 3.61
N GLU A 161 -7.52 5.60 4.17
CA GLU A 161 -8.78 6.35 4.22
C GLU A 161 -9.28 6.72 2.82
N ARG A 162 -8.44 7.36 2.00
CA ARG A 162 -8.79 7.78 0.63
C ARG A 162 -9.22 6.60 -0.25
N MET A 163 -8.60 5.45 -0.06
CA MET A 163 -8.90 4.24 -0.83
C MET A 163 -10.15 3.49 -0.32
N GLY A 164 -10.80 3.97 0.75
CA GLY A 164 -12.08 3.44 1.23
C GLY A 164 -11.97 2.07 1.90
N ILE A 165 -10.80 1.73 2.45
CA ILE A 165 -10.53 0.39 2.98
C ILE A 165 -11.22 0.22 4.33
N ARG A 166 -12.05 -0.82 4.49
CA ARG A 166 -12.86 -1.04 5.70
C ARG A 166 -12.27 -2.05 6.69
N ASN A 167 -11.33 -2.87 6.25
CA ASN A 167 -10.80 -3.99 7.02
C ASN A 167 -9.32 -3.84 7.39
N ALA A 168 -8.90 -2.63 7.77
CA ALA A 168 -7.50 -2.32 8.07
C ALA A 168 -7.25 -1.86 9.52
N VAL A 169 -6.14 -2.34 10.10
CA VAL A 169 -5.55 -1.83 11.34
C VAL A 169 -4.19 -1.21 11.00
N ILE A 170 -3.93 -0.01 11.51
CA ILE A 170 -2.70 0.73 11.27
C ILE A 170 -1.88 0.80 12.55
N LEU A 171 -0.67 0.26 12.51
CA LEU A 171 0.27 0.19 13.62
C LEU A 171 1.46 1.13 13.39
N ASN A 172 2.06 1.60 14.48
CA ASN A 172 3.31 2.37 14.45
C ASN A 172 4.33 1.76 15.42
N GLU A 173 4.83 0.57 15.10
CA GLU A 173 5.66 -0.20 16.03
C GLU A 173 6.85 -0.90 15.34
N SER A 174 7.84 -1.31 16.13
CA SER A 174 8.98 -2.07 15.61
C SER A 174 8.63 -3.56 15.41
N PRO A 175 9.21 -4.25 14.40
CA PRO A 175 8.99 -5.68 14.17
C PRO A 175 9.23 -6.56 15.41
N GLU A 176 10.25 -6.24 16.20
CA GLU A 176 10.67 -7.00 17.40
C GLU A 176 9.64 -6.93 18.54
N LYS A 177 8.78 -5.91 18.55
CA LYS A 177 7.64 -5.86 19.48
C LYS A 177 6.41 -6.53 18.90
N LEU A 178 6.20 -6.40 17.59
CA LEU A 178 5.09 -7.06 16.92
C LEU A 178 5.19 -8.59 17.04
N GLU A 179 6.37 -9.17 16.88
CA GLU A 179 6.56 -10.62 16.98
C GLU A 179 6.14 -11.22 18.33
N LYS A 180 6.25 -10.43 19.41
CA LYS A 180 5.85 -10.86 20.77
C LYS A 180 4.33 -10.98 20.92
N THR A 181 3.58 -10.21 20.14
CA THR A 181 2.11 -10.21 20.15
C THR A 181 1.55 -11.12 19.06
N PHE A 182 2.14 -11.07 17.86
CA PHE A 182 1.57 -11.68 16.64
C PHE A 182 2.16 -13.04 16.27
N LYS A 183 2.73 -13.80 17.21
CA LYS A 183 3.30 -15.14 16.95
C LYS A 183 2.33 -16.06 16.20
N ASP A 184 2.71 -16.60 15.04
CA ASP A 184 1.86 -17.49 14.21
C ASP A 184 0.42 -16.96 13.99
N TYR A 185 0.28 -15.69 13.58
CA TYR A 185 -1.01 -15.01 13.41
C TYR A 185 -1.40 -14.73 11.96
N PHE A 186 -0.44 -14.41 11.11
CA PHE A 186 -0.72 -14.00 9.74
C PHE A 186 -0.71 -15.18 8.79
N ASP A 187 -1.69 -15.23 7.89
CA ASP A 187 -1.70 -16.17 6.77
C ASP A 187 -0.68 -15.74 5.71
N LYS A 188 -0.51 -14.41 5.56
CA LYS A 188 0.44 -13.82 4.62
C LYS A 188 1.17 -12.62 5.22
N ILE A 189 2.46 -12.49 4.93
CA ILE A 189 3.26 -11.34 5.34
C ILE A 189 4.00 -10.76 4.13
N LEU A 190 3.92 -9.45 3.99
CA LEU A 190 4.74 -8.68 3.07
C LEU A 190 5.83 -7.95 3.84
N VAL A 191 7.07 -8.19 3.45
CA VAL A 191 8.26 -7.47 3.91
C VAL A 191 8.82 -6.69 2.73
N ASP A 192 8.26 -5.52 2.47
CA ASP A 192 8.84 -4.53 1.55
C ASP A 192 9.93 -3.74 2.29
N ALA A 193 11.15 -4.26 2.24
CA ALA A 193 12.16 -3.87 3.21
C ALA A 193 12.80 -2.51 2.88
N PRO A 194 13.10 -1.68 3.89
CA PRO A 194 13.91 -0.48 3.67
C PRO A 194 15.27 -0.88 3.10
N CYS A 195 15.64 -0.31 1.96
CA CYS A 195 16.81 -0.70 1.18
C CYS A 195 17.59 0.53 0.70
N SER A 196 18.72 0.30 0.03
CA SER A 196 19.56 1.35 -0.56
C SER A 196 18.89 2.11 -1.73
N GLY A 197 17.76 1.63 -2.25
CA GLY A 197 16.88 2.37 -3.14
C GLY A 197 17.44 2.62 -4.55
N GLU A 198 18.33 1.76 -5.07
CA GLU A 198 18.97 1.93 -6.38
C GLU A 198 17.96 2.04 -7.55
N GLY A 199 16.82 1.36 -7.47
CA GLY A 199 15.72 1.48 -8.43
C GLY A 199 15.04 2.84 -8.40
N MET A 200 15.23 3.65 -7.35
CA MET A 200 14.69 5.01 -7.28
C MET A 200 15.58 6.05 -7.95
N PHE A 201 16.80 5.69 -8.37
CA PHE A 201 17.79 6.65 -8.87
C PHE A 201 17.31 7.46 -10.08
N ARG A 202 16.44 6.92 -10.94
CA ARG A 202 15.87 7.68 -12.08
C ARG A 202 14.81 8.70 -11.66
N LYS A 203 14.30 8.61 -10.43
CA LYS A 203 13.17 9.39 -9.91
C LYS A 203 13.53 10.29 -8.74
N ASP A 204 14.57 9.95 -7.98
CA ASP A 204 14.93 10.61 -6.74
C ASP A 204 16.44 10.85 -6.67
N GLU A 205 16.82 12.12 -6.70
CA GLU A 205 18.21 12.55 -6.55
C GLU A 205 18.76 12.28 -5.15
N THR A 206 17.91 12.38 -4.12
CA THR A 206 18.34 12.14 -2.73
C THR A 206 18.79 10.69 -2.56
N ALA A 207 18.08 9.74 -3.20
CA ALA A 207 18.48 8.34 -3.21
C ALA A 207 19.89 8.13 -3.80
N ARG A 208 20.25 8.89 -4.85
CA ARG A 208 21.59 8.82 -5.46
C ARG A 208 22.67 9.39 -4.55
N ASP A 209 22.39 10.53 -3.92
CA ASP A 209 23.35 11.21 -3.06
C ASP A 209 23.61 10.43 -1.75
N GLU A 210 22.59 9.82 -1.17
CA GLU A 210 22.68 9.03 0.07
C GLU A 210 23.28 7.63 -0.14
N TRP A 211 23.33 7.12 -1.38
CA TRP A 211 23.81 5.77 -1.65
C TRP A 211 25.31 5.58 -1.33
N SER A 212 25.68 4.47 -0.72
CA SER A 212 27.08 4.06 -0.53
C SER A 212 27.14 2.55 -0.27
N LEU A 213 28.33 1.95 -0.44
CA LEU A 213 28.56 0.54 -0.10
C LEU A 213 28.27 0.25 1.39
N GLU A 214 28.61 1.18 2.28
CA GLU A 214 28.28 1.08 3.71
C GLU A 214 26.77 1.08 3.95
N ASN A 215 26.03 1.94 3.25
CA ASN A 215 24.57 1.98 3.34
C ASN A 215 23.94 0.66 2.87
N VAL A 216 24.42 0.10 1.75
CA VAL A 216 23.98 -1.23 1.24
C VAL A 216 24.15 -2.30 2.32
N LEU A 217 25.33 -2.38 2.96
CA LEU A 217 25.59 -3.37 4.01
C LEU A 217 24.75 -3.14 5.28
N SER A 218 24.56 -1.87 5.66
CA SER A 218 23.70 -1.48 6.79
C SER A 218 22.24 -1.86 6.55
N CYS A 219 21.73 -1.63 5.35
CA CYS A 219 20.41 -2.05 4.91
C CYS A 219 20.28 -3.59 4.94
N ALA A 220 21.22 -4.33 4.35
CA ALA A 220 21.23 -5.79 4.38
C ALA A 220 21.20 -6.35 5.81
N TYR A 221 21.97 -5.77 6.73
CA TYR A 221 21.96 -6.15 8.14
C TYR A 221 20.60 -5.91 8.81
N ARG A 222 19.97 -4.77 8.54
CA ARG A 222 18.62 -4.45 9.05
C ARG A 222 17.57 -5.38 8.47
N GLN A 223 17.63 -5.65 7.17
CA GLN A 223 16.69 -6.50 6.44
C GLN A 223 16.66 -7.92 7.00
N LYS A 224 17.82 -8.50 7.34
CA LYS A 224 17.91 -9.82 7.99
C LYS A 224 17.08 -9.86 9.28
N LYS A 225 17.24 -8.87 10.15
CA LYS A 225 16.44 -8.78 11.40
C LYS A 225 14.95 -8.64 11.15
N ILE A 226 14.56 -7.84 10.17
CA ILE A 226 13.14 -7.62 9.84
C ILE A 226 12.50 -8.92 9.35
N VAL A 227 13.17 -9.64 8.46
CA VAL A 227 12.69 -10.92 7.91
C VAL A 227 12.66 -12.02 8.99
N ASP A 228 13.63 -12.04 9.91
CA ASP A 228 13.61 -12.93 11.06
C ASP A 228 12.39 -12.68 11.94
N SER A 229 12.10 -11.41 12.29
CA SER A 229 10.90 -11.07 13.06
C SER A 229 9.60 -11.43 12.32
N ALA A 230 9.56 -11.22 11.01
CA ALA A 230 8.40 -11.59 10.19
C ALA A 230 8.13 -13.11 10.25
N SER A 231 9.16 -13.94 10.22
CA SER A 231 9.03 -15.41 10.26
C SER A 231 8.30 -15.93 11.51
N CYS A 232 8.52 -15.27 12.66
CA CYS A 232 7.87 -15.58 13.94
C CYS A 232 6.36 -15.31 13.92
N MET A 233 5.91 -14.35 13.10
CA MET A 233 4.52 -13.93 13.03
C MET A 233 3.71 -14.70 11.98
N LEU A 234 4.38 -15.40 11.06
CA LEU A 234 3.74 -16.16 10.00
C LEU A 234 3.27 -17.52 10.51
N LYS A 235 2.02 -17.88 10.21
CA LYS A 235 1.49 -19.21 10.49
C LYS A 235 2.26 -20.30 9.72
N PRO A 236 2.42 -21.51 10.27
CA PRO A 236 2.74 -22.70 9.48
C PRO A 236 1.83 -22.83 8.25
N GLY A 237 2.42 -23.08 7.08
CA GLY A 237 1.72 -23.09 5.78
C GLY A 237 1.50 -21.70 5.17
N GLY A 238 1.78 -20.62 5.91
CA GLY A 238 1.65 -19.25 5.45
C GLY A 238 2.70 -18.84 4.42
N ILE A 239 2.44 -17.72 3.74
CA ILE A 239 3.32 -17.16 2.70
C ILE A 239 3.95 -15.85 3.16
N MET A 240 5.26 -15.72 2.99
CA MET A 240 5.97 -14.44 3.12
C MET A 240 6.53 -14.00 1.77
N VAL A 241 6.29 -12.75 1.39
CA VAL A 241 7.02 -12.12 0.29
C VAL A 241 7.98 -11.10 0.84
N TYR A 242 9.25 -11.24 0.47
CA TYR A 242 10.28 -10.25 0.68
C TYR A 242 10.48 -9.48 -0.63
N SER A 243 10.56 -8.15 -0.56
CA SER A 243 10.87 -7.32 -1.71
C SER A 243 11.77 -6.13 -1.37
N THR A 244 12.49 -5.66 -2.38
CA THR A 244 13.26 -4.41 -2.34
C THR A 244 13.11 -3.67 -3.68
N CYS A 245 13.40 -2.37 -3.67
CA CYS A 245 13.61 -1.56 -4.87
C CYS A 245 15.11 -1.26 -5.10
N THR A 246 15.98 -2.25 -4.85
CA THR A 246 17.43 -2.14 -5.06
C THR A 246 17.97 -3.30 -5.90
N PHE A 247 19.12 -3.10 -6.56
CA PHE A 247 19.75 -4.11 -7.39
C PHE A 247 20.82 -4.91 -6.63
N SER A 248 21.35 -4.34 -5.54
CA SER A 248 22.40 -4.92 -4.69
C SER A 248 22.13 -6.37 -4.23
N PRO A 249 22.99 -7.34 -4.62
CA PRO A 249 22.86 -8.75 -4.21
C PRO A 249 22.93 -8.96 -2.69
N GLU A 250 23.63 -8.11 -1.96
CA GLU A 250 23.80 -8.17 -0.51
C GLU A 250 22.47 -7.98 0.24
N GLU A 251 21.61 -7.13 -0.31
CA GLU A 251 20.26 -6.86 0.19
C GLU A 251 19.26 -7.88 -0.36
N ASN A 252 19.51 -8.42 -1.55
CA ASN A 252 18.59 -9.32 -2.22
C ASN A 252 18.89 -10.80 -1.91
N GLU A 253 19.61 -11.49 -2.80
CA GLU A 253 19.95 -12.90 -2.63
C GLU A 253 20.69 -13.18 -1.31
N GLY A 254 21.53 -12.25 -0.86
CA GLY A 254 22.32 -12.40 0.36
C GLY A 254 21.48 -12.40 1.63
N VAL A 255 20.37 -11.66 1.66
CA VAL A 255 19.41 -11.70 2.78
C VAL A 255 18.63 -13.01 2.75
N ILE A 256 18.14 -13.42 1.57
CA ILE A 256 17.35 -14.64 1.42
C ILE A 256 18.17 -15.91 1.71
N ASP A 257 19.41 -15.97 1.20
CA ASP A 257 20.32 -17.09 1.47
C ASP A 257 20.65 -17.20 2.96
N HIS A 258 20.93 -16.06 3.61
CA HIS A 258 21.14 -16.02 5.06
C HIS A 258 19.90 -16.49 5.83
N PHE A 259 18.71 -16.06 5.42
CA PHE A 259 17.46 -16.47 6.04
C PHE A 259 17.24 -17.99 5.92
N LEU A 260 17.34 -18.55 4.72
CA LEU A 260 17.14 -19.99 4.49
C LEU A 260 18.15 -20.87 5.24
N LYS A 261 19.38 -20.39 5.45
CA LYS A 261 20.38 -21.10 6.26
C LYS A 261 20.02 -21.16 7.75
N ASN A 262 19.26 -20.20 8.25
CA ASN A 262 18.87 -20.11 9.66
C ASN A 262 17.44 -20.59 9.95
N HIS A 263 16.62 -20.75 8.91
CA HIS A 263 15.21 -21.12 9.02
C HIS A 263 14.90 -22.33 8.13
N SER A 264 15.24 -23.53 8.61
CA SER A 264 15.02 -24.80 7.88
C SER A 264 13.55 -25.16 7.69
N ASP A 265 12.66 -24.50 8.42
CA ASP A 265 11.21 -24.59 8.27
C ASP A 265 10.68 -23.68 7.14
N PHE A 266 11.53 -23.03 6.36
CA PHE A 266 11.12 -22.24 5.19
C PHE A 266 11.67 -22.79 3.89
N GLU A 267 10.90 -22.61 2.82
CA GLU A 267 11.32 -22.91 1.44
C GLU A 267 11.01 -21.75 0.51
N LEU A 268 11.84 -21.57 -0.54
CA LEU A 268 11.50 -20.71 -1.67
C LEU A 268 10.53 -21.45 -2.60
N ILE A 269 9.46 -20.74 -2.96
CA ILE A 269 8.47 -21.21 -3.93
C ILE A 269 8.51 -20.36 -5.19
N GLU A 270 8.24 -21.00 -6.33
CA GLU A 270 8.28 -20.34 -7.63
C GLU A 270 7.28 -19.18 -7.73
N ILE A 271 7.72 -18.11 -8.40
CA ILE A 271 6.89 -16.97 -8.77
C ILE A 271 6.61 -17.09 -10.26
N TYR A 272 5.37 -16.91 -10.67
CA TYR A 272 5.02 -16.85 -12.08
C TYR A 272 5.75 -15.67 -12.74
N LYS A 273 6.54 -15.95 -13.79
CA LYS A 273 7.38 -14.97 -14.47
C LYS A 273 6.70 -14.49 -15.74
N HIS A 274 6.52 -13.16 -15.84
CA HIS A 274 6.11 -12.50 -17.06
C HIS A 274 7.34 -12.25 -17.95
N GLU A 275 7.11 -11.90 -19.22
CA GLU A 275 8.19 -11.49 -20.12
C GLU A 275 9.02 -10.34 -19.50
N GLY A 276 10.34 -10.47 -19.56
CA GLY A 276 11.29 -9.51 -18.96
C GLY A 276 11.59 -9.74 -17.47
N PHE A 277 10.93 -10.70 -16.80
CA PHE A 277 11.31 -11.10 -15.45
C PHE A 277 12.55 -11.98 -15.51
N ASP A 278 13.56 -11.60 -14.74
CA ASP A 278 14.81 -12.34 -14.60
C ASP A 278 14.80 -13.17 -13.31
N ASN A 279 15.67 -14.17 -13.23
CA ASN A 279 15.84 -15.00 -12.05
C ASN A 279 16.70 -14.28 -10.99
N GLY A 280 16.67 -14.77 -9.75
CA GLY A 280 17.72 -14.47 -8.79
C GLY A 280 19.05 -15.15 -9.18
N HIS A 281 20.16 -14.52 -8.82
CA HIS A 281 21.52 -14.96 -9.18
C HIS A 281 22.25 -15.53 -7.97
N SER A 282 22.15 -16.85 -7.78
CA SER A 282 22.81 -17.56 -6.68
C SER A 282 24.32 -17.33 -6.63
N GLU A 283 24.95 -17.20 -7.79
CA GLU A 283 26.39 -17.02 -7.98
C GLU A 283 26.90 -15.66 -7.47
N TRP A 284 26.03 -14.66 -7.34
CA TRP A 284 26.42 -13.34 -6.83
C TRP A 284 26.74 -13.34 -5.35
N VAL A 285 26.24 -14.33 -4.61
CA VAL A 285 26.44 -14.46 -3.16
C VAL A 285 27.00 -15.82 -2.76
N ASN A 286 27.39 -16.66 -3.73
CA ASN A 286 27.75 -18.07 -3.51
C ASN A 286 26.70 -18.82 -2.68
N GLY A 287 25.42 -18.52 -2.95
CA GLY A 287 24.27 -19.01 -2.21
C GLY A 287 23.68 -20.31 -2.79
N CYS A 288 22.60 -20.78 -2.19
CA CYS A 288 21.93 -22.00 -2.66
C CYS A 288 21.31 -21.83 -4.07
N SER A 289 21.18 -22.93 -4.80
CA SER A 289 20.63 -22.93 -6.18
C SER A 289 19.17 -22.48 -6.25
N ASP A 290 18.45 -22.59 -5.14
CA ASP A 290 17.03 -22.22 -5.01
C ASP A 290 16.80 -20.71 -5.13
N LEU A 291 17.84 -19.88 -4.97
CA LEU A 291 17.75 -18.44 -5.18
C LEU A 291 17.31 -18.07 -6.60
N ARG A 292 17.44 -18.97 -7.58
CA ARG A 292 16.90 -18.80 -8.94
C ARG A 292 15.37 -18.73 -9.01
N LYS A 293 14.68 -19.16 -7.94
CA LYS A 293 13.22 -19.00 -7.78
C LYS A 293 12.82 -17.56 -7.45
N CYS A 294 13.76 -16.75 -6.93
CA CYS A 294 13.55 -15.32 -6.78
C CYS A 294 13.42 -14.66 -8.16
N VAL A 295 12.85 -13.47 -8.17
CA VAL A 295 12.58 -12.70 -9.38
C VAL A 295 13.25 -11.34 -9.28
N ARG A 296 13.92 -10.93 -10.37
CA ARG A 296 14.46 -9.60 -10.58
C ARG A 296 13.75 -8.91 -11.73
N LEU A 297 13.37 -7.67 -11.50
CA LEU A 297 12.79 -6.77 -12.49
C LEU A 297 13.86 -5.73 -12.80
N TRP A 298 14.32 -5.70 -14.05
CA TRP A 298 15.38 -4.80 -14.50
C TRP A 298 14.83 -3.75 -15.46
N PRO A 299 15.25 -2.48 -15.33
CA PRO A 299 14.72 -1.40 -16.18
C PRO A 299 15.06 -1.58 -17.68
N HIS A 300 16.10 -2.35 -18.01
CA HIS A 300 16.49 -2.61 -19.40
C HIS A 300 15.84 -3.86 -20.02
N LEU A 301 15.12 -4.66 -19.22
CA LEU A 301 14.41 -5.86 -19.67
C LEU A 301 12.88 -5.65 -19.70
N LEU A 302 12.37 -4.67 -18.97
CA LEU A 302 10.95 -4.36 -18.89
C LEU A 302 10.71 -2.87 -18.63
N LYS A 303 9.45 -2.43 -18.79
CA LYS A 303 9.03 -1.06 -18.49
C LYS A 303 8.74 -0.89 -17.00
N GLY A 304 9.77 -0.62 -16.22
CA GLY A 304 9.67 -0.38 -14.78
C GLY A 304 11.01 0.10 -14.22
N GLU A 305 11.02 0.51 -12.95
CA GLU A 305 12.22 1.10 -12.33
C GLU A 305 13.16 0.05 -11.73
N GLY A 306 12.59 -1.06 -11.28
CA GLY A 306 13.33 -2.24 -10.83
C GLY A 306 12.95 -2.68 -9.43
N HIS A 307 12.89 -4.00 -9.23
CA HIS A 307 12.51 -4.64 -7.98
C HIS A 307 13.16 -6.02 -7.86
N PHE A 308 13.36 -6.48 -6.63
CA PHE A 308 13.62 -7.88 -6.31
C PHE A 308 12.44 -8.45 -5.52
N ILE A 309 12.11 -9.72 -5.77
CA ILE A 309 11.00 -10.42 -5.12
C ILE A 309 11.44 -11.84 -4.77
N ALA A 310 11.27 -12.23 -3.52
CA ALA A 310 11.39 -13.61 -3.06
C ALA A 310 10.10 -14.04 -2.37
N LYS A 311 9.58 -15.22 -2.75
CA LYS A 311 8.36 -15.80 -2.18
C LYS A 311 8.71 -17.04 -1.39
N LEU A 312 8.43 -16.98 -0.10
CA LEU A 312 8.78 -17.99 0.90
C LEU A 312 7.51 -18.62 1.47
N ARG A 313 7.56 -19.92 1.75
CA ARG A 313 6.52 -20.64 2.49
C ARG A 313 7.11 -21.17 3.79
N LYS A 314 6.38 -20.99 4.89
CA LYS A 314 6.68 -21.70 6.15
C LYS A 314 6.07 -23.09 6.08
N ASN A 315 6.89 -24.11 6.34
CA ASN A 315 6.50 -25.50 6.37
C ASN A 315 5.60 -25.79 7.58
N GLY A 316 4.87 -26.90 7.49
CA GLY A 316 3.97 -27.36 8.54
C GLY A 316 2.50 -26.99 8.30
N ILE A 317 1.64 -27.48 9.18
CA ILE A 317 0.20 -27.31 9.11
C ILE A 317 -0.24 -26.47 10.30
N TYR A 318 -0.97 -25.39 10.04
CA TYR A 318 -1.51 -24.57 11.10
C TYR A 318 -2.68 -25.28 11.80
N ASP A 319 -2.49 -25.64 13.07
CA ASP A 319 -3.54 -26.22 13.90
C ASP A 319 -4.42 -25.12 14.51
N LYS A 320 -5.60 -24.92 13.91
CA LYS A 320 -6.61 -23.96 14.40
C LYS A 320 -7.08 -24.26 15.83
N SER A 321 -6.98 -25.51 16.30
CA SER A 321 -7.45 -25.91 17.64
C SER A 321 -6.51 -25.45 18.77
N SER A 322 -5.24 -25.20 18.46
CA SER A 322 -4.20 -24.79 19.42
C SER A 322 -4.24 -23.32 19.83
N ASN A 323 -5.02 -22.49 19.14
CA ASN A 323 -4.91 -21.04 19.29
C ASN A 323 -5.93 -20.48 20.28
N SER A 324 -5.55 -20.45 21.56
CA SER A 324 -6.28 -19.79 22.65
C SER A 324 -6.04 -18.27 22.70
N LYS A 325 -5.83 -17.62 21.55
CA LYS A 325 -5.55 -16.18 21.54
C LYS A 325 -6.77 -15.39 22.00
N VAL A 326 -6.52 -14.48 22.93
CA VAL A 326 -7.53 -13.55 23.43
C VAL A 326 -7.90 -12.63 22.26
N LYS A 327 -9.07 -12.91 21.66
CA LYS A 327 -9.68 -11.99 20.68
C LYS A 327 -9.78 -10.61 21.32
N PHE A 328 -9.66 -9.58 20.50
CA PHE A 328 -9.89 -8.22 20.96
C PHE A 328 -11.22 -8.20 21.73
N LYS A 329 -11.22 -7.75 23.00
CA LYS A 329 -12.42 -7.77 23.84
C LYS A 329 -13.49 -6.91 23.20
N GLN A 330 -14.49 -7.55 22.58
CA GLN A 330 -15.71 -6.88 22.15
C GLN A 330 -16.34 -6.22 23.38
N ARG A 331 -16.48 -4.89 23.33
CA ARG A 331 -17.38 -4.21 24.26
C ARG A 331 -18.79 -4.45 23.74
N LYS A 332 -19.40 -5.57 24.14
CA LYS A 332 -20.84 -5.80 23.88
C LYS A 332 -21.63 -4.59 24.36
N GLY A 333 -22.51 -4.08 23.50
CA GLY A 333 -23.46 -3.02 23.86
C GLY A 333 -22.98 -1.59 23.60
N PHE A 334 -22.27 -1.31 22.49
CA PHE A 334 -22.20 0.07 22.01
C PHE A 334 -23.61 0.54 21.61
N VAL A 335 -24.25 1.28 22.52
CA VAL A 335 -25.59 1.87 22.35
C VAL A 335 -25.46 3.38 22.47
N ASP A 336 -24.98 4.03 21.39
CA ASP A 336 -25.03 5.49 21.31
C ASP A 336 -26.13 5.91 20.35
N LYS A 337 -27.21 6.46 20.92
CA LYS A 337 -28.38 6.89 20.16
C LYS A 337 -28.02 7.84 19.02
N LEU A 338 -27.05 8.73 19.19
CA LEU A 338 -26.67 9.69 18.15
C LEU A 338 -26.06 9.00 16.92
N PHE A 339 -25.33 7.91 17.13
CA PHE A 339 -24.78 7.09 16.05
C PHE A 339 -25.90 6.33 15.33
N TYR A 340 -26.75 5.62 16.06
CA TYR A 340 -27.86 4.87 15.43
C TYR A 340 -28.84 5.80 14.72
N ASP A 341 -29.21 6.93 15.30
CA ASP A 341 -30.02 7.96 14.65
C ASP A 341 -29.36 8.43 13.33
N PHE A 342 -28.03 8.53 13.27
CA PHE A 342 -27.35 8.86 12.01
C PHE A 342 -27.46 7.73 10.98
N ILE A 343 -27.19 6.48 11.37
CA ILE A 343 -27.31 5.32 10.47
C ILE A 343 -28.74 5.22 9.92
N ASP A 344 -29.74 5.30 10.80
CA ASP A 344 -31.16 5.18 10.45
C ASP A 344 -31.66 6.32 9.56
N ASN A 345 -31.11 7.53 9.71
CA ASN A 345 -31.53 8.65 8.87
C ASN A 345 -30.77 8.74 7.53
N TYR A 346 -29.52 8.28 7.46
CA TYR A 346 -28.63 8.61 6.33
C TYR A 346 -28.06 7.40 5.59
N LEU A 347 -27.99 6.21 6.18
CA LEU A 347 -27.34 5.05 5.55
C LEU A 347 -28.31 3.90 5.28
N ASN A 348 -27.97 3.08 4.29
CA ASN A 348 -28.62 1.80 3.93
C ASN A 348 -27.64 0.65 4.19
N ILE A 349 -27.05 0.60 5.38
CA ILE A 349 -26.12 -0.46 5.78
C ILE A 349 -26.70 -1.32 6.90
N ASP A 350 -26.31 -2.58 6.91
CA ASP A 350 -26.63 -3.52 7.98
C ASP A 350 -25.67 -3.30 9.16
N VAL A 351 -26.10 -2.48 10.12
CA VAL A 351 -25.29 -2.09 11.29
C VAL A 351 -24.94 -3.30 12.17
N GLU A 352 -25.76 -4.35 12.15
CA GLU A 352 -25.54 -5.57 12.96
C GLU A 352 -24.32 -6.38 12.47
N LYS A 353 -23.89 -6.17 11.22
CA LYS A 353 -22.64 -6.73 10.68
C LYS A 353 -21.40 -5.95 11.11
N LEU A 354 -21.56 -4.81 11.77
CA LEU A 354 -20.43 -4.02 12.23
C LEU A 354 -20.05 -4.40 13.65
N ASN A 355 -18.79 -4.79 13.83
CA ASN A 355 -18.18 -4.89 15.16
C ASN A 355 -17.79 -3.50 15.68
N LEU A 356 -18.75 -2.82 16.31
CA LEU A 356 -18.64 -1.42 16.73
C LEU A 356 -17.85 -1.26 18.04
N GLN A 357 -16.95 -0.28 18.05
CA GLN A 357 -16.21 0.11 19.24
C GLN A 357 -16.03 1.62 19.38
N LYS A 358 -16.20 2.10 20.61
CA LYS A 358 -15.87 3.48 20.97
C LYS A 358 -14.46 3.58 21.51
N ILE A 359 -13.61 4.34 20.80
CA ILE A 359 -12.22 4.66 21.21
C ILE A 359 -12.10 6.18 21.29
N GLY A 360 -11.97 6.70 22.52
CA GLY A 360 -12.15 8.13 22.77
C GLY A 360 -13.57 8.55 22.40
N ASP A 361 -13.70 9.57 21.55
CA ASP A 361 -14.99 10.04 21.02
C ASP A 361 -15.34 9.41 19.66
N HIS A 362 -14.46 8.61 19.07
CA HIS A 362 -14.66 8.00 17.77
C HIS A 362 -15.35 6.65 17.87
N VAL A 363 -16.14 6.34 16.86
CA VAL A 363 -16.80 5.04 16.66
C VAL A 363 -16.11 4.35 15.50
N TYR A 364 -15.57 3.17 15.74
CA TYR A 364 -14.88 2.34 14.75
C TYR A 364 -15.67 1.07 14.47
N HIS A 365 -15.61 0.60 13.24
CA HIS A 365 -15.76 -0.81 12.92
C HIS A 365 -14.38 -1.49 13.02
N VAL A 366 -14.24 -2.42 13.95
CA VAL A 366 -12.99 -3.16 14.18
C VAL A 366 -13.13 -4.55 13.54
N PRO A 367 -12.29 -4.97 12.57
CA PRO A 367 -12.43 -6.30 11.95
C PRO A 367 -12.42 -7.42 12.99
N GLU A 368 -13.26 -8.43 12.81
CA GLU A 368 -13.47 -9.50 13.82
C GLU A 368 -12.21 -10.31 14.11
N GLU A 369 -11.34 -10.42 13.12
CA GLU A 369 -10.07 -11.13 13.19
C GLU A 369 -9.07 -10.41 14.10
N THR A 370 -9.27 -9.12 14.37
CA THR A 370 -8.36 -8.29 15.18
C THR A 370 -8.16 -8.91 16.56
N MET A 371 -6.90 -9.19 16.92
CA MET A 371 -6.54 -9.68 18.25
C MET A 371 -6.34 -8.54 19.26
N ASP A 372 -6.15 -8.87 20.54
CA ASP A 372 -5.79 -7.87 21.56
C ASP A 372 -4.47 -7.17 21.20
N LEU A 373 -4.50 -5.84 21.11
CA LEU A 373 -3.37 -4.98 20.75
C LEU A 373 -2.78 -4.26 21.98
N SER A 374 -3.10 -4.71 23.19
CA SER A 374 -2.55 -4.17 24.43
C SER A 374 -1.02 -4.14 24.39
N GLY A 375 -0.43 -2.97 24.65
CA GLY A 375 1.02 -2.76 24.62
C GLY A 375 1.61 -2.47 23.24
N ILE A 376 0.81 -2.52 22.16
CA ILE A 376 1.23 -2.11 20.81
C ILE A 376 0.79 -0.66 20.56
N LYS A 377 1.68 0.12 19.94
CA LYS A 377 1.32 1.48 19.49
C LYS A 377 0.42 1.41 18.25
N VAL A 378 -0.88 1.54 18.47
CA VAL A 378 -1.91 1.58 17.42
C VAL A 378 -2.15 3.00 16.95
N TYR A 379 -2.09 3.24 15.63
CA TYR A 379 -2.42 4.52 15.02
C TYR A 379 -3.92 4.63 14.66
N ARG A 380 -4.47 3.56 14.06
CA ARG A 380 -5.92 3.39 13.79
C ARG A 380 -6.31 1.94 14.00
N CYS A 381 -7.35 1.70 14.80
CA CYS A 381 -7.77 0.37 15.22
C CYS A 381 -9.00 -0.11 14.44
N GLY A 382 -9.01 0.03 13.12
CA GLY A 382 -10.17 -0.27 12.28
C GLY A 382 -10.69 0.92 11.49
N PHE A 383 -11.83 0.71 10.84
CA PHE A 383 -12.52 1.66 9.99
C PHE A 383 -13.26 2.71 10.83
N ASP A 384 -12.78 3.95 10.81
CA ASP A 384 -13.39 5.08 11.53
C ASP A 384 -14.72 5.46 10.88
N LEU A 385 -15.83 5.34 11.61
CA LEU A 385 -17.17 5.71 11.13
C LEU A 385 -17.47 7.19 11.40
N GLY A 386 -16.81 7.80 12.39
CA GLY A 386 -17.07 9.17 12.80
C GLY A 386 -16.93 9.39 14.29
N GLN A 387 -17.28 10.60 14.71
CA GLN A 387 -17.07 11.07 16.07
C GLN A 387 -18.38 11.51 16.73
N LEU A 388 -18.54 11.13 17.99
CA LEU A 388 -19.56 11.66 18.88
C LEU A 388 -19.16 13.07 19.33
N LYS A 389 -19.96 14.06 18.93
CA LYS A 389 -19.85 15.45 19.37
C LYS A 389 -21.01 15.77 20.32
N LYS A 390 -20.94 16.93 20.99
CA LYS A 390 -22.03 17.41 21.85
C LYS A 390 -23.35 17.49 21.07
N GLY A 391 -24.28 16.57 21.36
CA GLY A 391 -25.62 16.51 20.80
C GLY A 391 -25.72 16.03 19.35
N ARG A 392 -24.66 15.49 18.74
CA ARG A 392 -24.71 14.93 17.38
C ARG A 392 -23.61 13.92 17.10
N PHE A 393 -23.85 13.01 16.16
CA PHE A 393 -22.79 12.26 15.48
C PHE A 393 -22.32 13.02 14.25
N GLU A 394 -21.01 13.04 14.03
CA GLU A 394 -20.35 13.65 12.87
C GLU A 394 -19.61 12.54 12.11
N PRO A 395 -20.07 12.16 10.90
CA PRO A 395 -19.47 11.05 10.16
C PRO A 395 -18.05 11.41 9.71
N SER A 396 -17.17 10.41 9.71
CA SER A 396 -15.79 10.58 9.25
C SER A 396 -15.71 10.75 7.73
N HIS A 397 -14.62 11.34 7.26
CA HIS A 397 -14.32 11.34 5.83
C HIS A 397 -14.02 9.92 5.33
N TRP A 398 -13.34 9.09 6.12
CA TRP A 398 -13.17 7.66 5.83
C TRP A 398 -14.50 6.94 5.55
N LEU A 399 -15.55 7.19 6.33
CA LEU A 399 -16.87 6.63 6.07
C LEU A 399 -17.39 7.05 4.69
N ALA A 400 -17.32 8.34 4.34
CA ALA A 400 -17.69 8.78 3.00
C ALA A 400 -16.87 8.07 1.92
N MET A 401 -15.54 8.00 2.08
CA MET A 401 -14.65 7.39 1.10
C MET A 401 -14.90 5.90 0.92
N ALA A 402 -15.43 5.20 1.92
CA ALA A 402 -15.73 3.79 1.80
C ALA A 402 -17.12 3.51 1.22
N LEU A 403 -18.09 4.41 1.37
CA LEU A 403 -19.48 4.20 0.96
C LEU A 403 -19.66 4.19 -0.56
N LYS A 404 -20.51 3.28 -1.03
CA LYS A 404 -21.09 3.26 -2.37
C LYS A 404 -22.39 4.06 -2.41
N LYS A 405 -22.83 4.45 -3.61
CA LYS A 405 -24.03 5.28 -3.82
C LYS A 405 -25.31 4.67 -3.23
N ASP A 406 -25.42 3.35 -3.22
CA ASP A 406 -26.57 2.58 -2.75
C ASP A 406 -26.58 2.35 -1.23
N GLU A 407 -25.42 2.47 -0.58
CA GLU A 407 -25.26 2.37 0.88
C GLU A 407 -25.67 3.66 1.61
N THR A 408 -26.10 4.70 0.89
CA THR A 408 -26.49 5.99 1.46
C THR A 408 -27.89 6.40 0.99
N LYS A 409 -28.72 6.91 1.90
CA LYS A 409 -30.09 7.38 1.62
C LYS A 409 -30.12 8.73 0.89
N ARG A 410 -29.05 9.51 1.03
CA ARG A 410 -28.96 10.90 0.55
C ARG A 410 -27.63 11.14 -0.13
N ILE A 411 -27.69 11.34 -1.44
CA ILE A 411 -26.52 11.56 -2.30
C ILE A 411 -26.70 12.84 -3.12
N TYR A 412 -25.58 13.45 -3.52
CA TYR A 412 -25.57 14.52 -4.50
C TYR A 412 -24.34 14.38 -5.40
N ASN A 413 -24.55 14.22 -6.71
CA ASN A 413 -23.47 14.26 -7.71
C ASN A 413 -23.09 15.72 -7.97
N LEU A 414 -21.86 16.07 -7.65
CA LEU A 414 -21.31 17.40 -7.91
C LEU A 414 -21.23 17.65 -9.42
N ARG A 415 -21.61 18.86 -9.83
CA ARG A 415 -21.40 19.35 -11.19
C ARG A 415 -19.94 19.72 -11.39
N ALA A 416 -19.49 19.78 -12.65
CA ALA A 416 -18.10 20.10 -12.98
C ALA A 416 -17.58 21.39 -12.29
N ASN A 417 -18.40 22.44 -12.23
CA ASN A 417 -18.07 23.70 -11.58
C ASN A 417 -18.13 23.67 -10.03
N GLU A 418 -18.71 22.64 -9.43
CA GLU A 418 -18.86 22.49 -7.98
C GLU A 418 -17.73 21.63 -7.37
N ILE A 419 -17.11 20.76 -8.18
CA ILE A 419 -16.04 19.84 -7.74
C ILE A 419 -14.86 20.60 -7.17
N GLU A 420 -14.34 21.59 -7.90
CA GLU A 420 -13.18 22.37 -7.47
C GLU A 420 -13.50 23.16 -6.20
N SER A 421 -14.63 23.88 -6.17
CA SER A 421 -15.10 24.58 -4.97
C SER A 421 -15.20 23.65 -3.76
N TYR A 422 -15.74 22.44 -3.93
CA TYR A 422 -15.82 21.47 -2.83
C TYR A 422 -14.43 21.04 -2.34
N ILE A 423 -13.50 20.70 -3.24
CA ILE A 423 -12.14 20.28 -2.87
C ILE A 423 -11.36 21.43 -2.21
N HIS A 424 -11.58 22.69 -2.61
CA HIS A 424 -11.00 23.87 -1.98
C HIS A 424 -11.63 24.19 -0.60
N GLY A 425 -12.72 23.53 -0.23
CA GLY A 425 -13.36 23.71 1.08
C GLY A 425 -14.45 24.78 1.11
N GLU A 426 -14.92 25.23 -0.05
CA GLU A 426 -15.96 26.25 -0.19
C GLU A 426 -17.35 25.68 0.10
N THR A 427 -18.26 26.53 0.55
CA THR A 427 -19.68 26.20 0.68
C THR A 427 -20.37 26.31 -0.68
N LEU A 428 -21.32 25.41 -0.95
CA LEU A 428 -22.09 25.40 -2.19
C LEU A 428 -23.54 25.83 -1.93
N ASN A 429 -24.13 26.59 -2.85
CA ASN A 429 -25.55 26.94 -2.80
C ASN A 429 -26.34 25.89 -3.58
N ILE A 430 -26.87 24.90 -2.85
CA ILE A 430 -27.56 23.74 -3.42
C ILE A 430 -28.89 23.60 -2.68
N ASP A 431 -29.98 23.64 -3.45
CA ASP A 431 -31.33 23.52 -2.94
C ASP A 431 -31.70 22.04 -2.74
N ILE A 432 -31.35 21.53 -1.56
CA ILE A 432 -31.67 20.17 -1.09
C ILE A 432 -32.08 20.23 0.39
N ASP A 433 -32.81 19.22 0.85
CA ASP A 433 -33.28 19.13 2.23
C ASP A 433 -32.13 19.28 3.26
N ASP A 434 -32.45 19.73 4.48
CA ASP A 434 -31.47 19.85 5.55
C ASP A 434 -30.93 18.48 6.00
N GLY A 435 -29.64 18.37 6.30
CA GLY A 435 -29.02 17.15 6.84
C GLY A 435 -27.69 16.78 6.19
N TRP A 436 -27.18 15.59 6.53
CA TRP A 436 -25.98 15.02 5.91
C TRP A 436 -26.26 14.48 4.51
N VAL A 437 -25.32 14.71 3.59
CA VAL A 437 -25.41 14.29 2.19
C VAL A 437 -24.05 13.76 1.75
N LEU A 438 -24.02 12.56 1.19
CA LEU A 438 -22.80 12.02 0.57
C LEU A 438 -22.61 12.68 -0.79
N LEU A 439 -21.46 13.29 -0.99
CA LEU A 439 -21.11 13.94 -2.25
C LEU A 439 -20.37 12.95 -3.13
N LEU A 440 -20.75 12.96 -4.39
CA LEU A 440 -20.26 12.05 -5.42
C LEU A 440 -19.62 12.86 -6.56
N ILE A 441 -18.62 12.27 -7.21
CA ILE A 441 -18.10 12.69 -8.50
C ILE A 441 -18.27 11.50 -9.44
N ASP A 442 -19.03 11.69 -10.52
CA ASP A 442 -19.38 10.65 -11.49
C ASP A 442 -19.92 9.36 -10.84
N GLY A 443 -20.68 9.51 -9.75
CA GLY A 443 -21.25 8.41 -9.00
C GLY A 443 -20.35 7.80 -7.92
N TYR A 444 -19.11 8.26 -7.76
CA TYR A 444 -18.16 7.78 -6.76
C TYR A 444 -17.99 8.76 -5.59
N SER A 445 -17.93 8.24 -4.37
CA SER A 445 -17.84 9.06 -3.16
C SER A 445 -16.54 9.87 -3.08
N ILE A 446 -16.69 11.16 -2.75
CA ILE A 446 -15.58 12.10 -2.51
C ILE A 446 -15.60 12.70 -1.09
N GLY A 447 -16.73 12.67 -0.38
CA GLY A 447 -16.80 13.22 0.97
C GLY A 447 -18.21 13.58 1.41
N TRP A 448 -18.30 14.20 2.59
CA TRP A 448 -19.57 14.67 3.16
C TRP A 448 -19.81 16.15 2.88
N GLY A 449 -21.08 16.49 2.73
CA GLY A 449 -21.60 17.84 2.92
C GLY A 449 -22.74 17.83 3.96
N ARG A 450 -23.03 19.00 4.54
CA ARG A 450 -24.19 19.18 5.42
C ARG A 450 -25.04 20.35 4.95
N ALA A 451 -26.21 20.04 4.41
CA ALA A 451 -27.17 21.02 3.94
C ALA A 451 -27.90 21.67 5.13
N VAL A 452 -27.98 23.00 5.11
CA VAL A 452 -28.73 23.81 6.06
C VAL A 452 -29.29 25.03 5.32
N LYS A 453 -30.61 25.11 5.18
CA LYS A 453 -31.35 26.23 4.56
C LYS A 453 -30.81 26.60 3.16
N GLY A 454 -30.69 25.62 2.28
CA GLY A 454 -30.21 25.81 0.89
C GLY A 454 -28.70 26.03 0.75
N VAL A 455 -27.93 25.95 1.84
CA VAL A 455 -26.46 26.04 1.82
C VAL A 455 -25.86 24.70 2.23
N LEU A 456 -25.03 24.13 1.36
CA LEU A 456 -24.25 22.93 1.64
C LEU A 456 -22.92 23.31 2.30
N LYS A 457 -22.80 23.03 3.59
CA LYS A 457 -21.54 23.19 4.33
C LYS A 457 -20.55 22.11 3.95
N ASN A 458 -19.31 22.52 3.78
CA ASN A 458 -18.22 21.68 3.34
C ASN A 458 -17.56 20.91 4.50
N TYR A 459 -17.53 19.59 4.40
CA TYR A 459 -16.85 18.69 5.34
C TYR A 459 -15.66 17.95 4.70
N TYR A 460 -15.15 18.44 3.57
CA TYR A 460 -13.89 17.98 3.01
C TYR A 460 -12.72 18.30 3.98
N PRO A 461 -11.85 17.33 4.31
CA PRO A 461 -10.82 17.52 5.33
C PRO A 461 -9.91 18.70 5.04
N LYS A 462 -9.72 19.58 6.03
CA LYS A 462 -8.90 20.79 5.88
C LYS A 462 -7.48 20.53 5.38
N GLY A 463 -6.87 19.43 5.83
CA GLY A 463 -5.52 19.05 5.43
C GLY A 463 -5.39 18.50 4.01
N LEU A 464 -6.51 18.21 3.34
CA LEU A 464 -6.56 17.70 1.96
C LEU A 464 -7.03 18.76 0.96
N ARG A 465 -7.45 19.94 1.42
CA ARG A 465 -7.88 21.05 0.56
C ARG A 465 -6.70 21.53 -0.28
N LYS A 466 -6.97 21.82 -1.54
CA LYS A 466 -5.97 22.27 -2.52
C LYS A 466 -6.05 23.76 -2.78
#